data_AF-A0A7R9UQ73-F1
#
_entry.id   AF-A0A7R9UQ73-F1
#
_cell.length_a   1.000
_cell.length_b   1.000
_cell.length_c   1.000
_cell.angle_alpha   90.00
_cell.angle_beta   90.00
_cell.angle_gamma   90.00
#
_symmetry.space_group_name_H-M   'P 1'
#
loop_
_entity.id
_entity.type
_entity.pdbx_description
1 polymer ?
#
loop_
_entity_poly.entity_id
_entity_poly.type
_entity_poly.pdbx_seq_one_letter_code
_entity_poly.pdbx_strand_id
1 'polypeptide(L)'
;GEVGSVFGMEDFDEWDPARNTLAEHVVAGSSAGLAEHLIMFPVDTIKTRLQARPAACSSGCEASMVHCVRRLLREGPCAPWKGSGTVLLGCMPAHAAYFSIYESLKLRFGHALGQPDHPLCSSAAVAIASVAHDAIMTPMDVMKQRLQLGYHANVLDCARQVWRAEGFRAFYRSFGVTLLMNVPYAAVMGGTNEALRHLLAPHGTDATTSTYLLAGAGSGVVAATFTNPLDVVKTRLQTQHCA
;
A
#
# COMPACT_ATOMS: atom_id res chain seq x y z
N GLY A 1 -7.31 -29.04 12.05
CA GLY A 1 -5.94 -28.53 12.21
C GLY A 1 -5.63 -27.73 10.98
N GLU A 2 -6.23 -26.55 10.91
CA GLU A 2 -6.31 -25.73 9.71
C GLU A 2 -5.73 -24.38 10.07
N VAL A 3 -4.43 -24.26 9.88
CA VAL A 3 -3.69 -22.98 9.89
C VAL A 3 -3.38 -22.62 8.42
N GLY A 4 -4.32 -22.93 7.53
CA GLY A 4 -4.12 -22.93 6.06
C GLY A 4 -4.89 -21.85 5.31
N SER A 5 -5.65 -20.98 5.99
CA SER A 5 -6.53 -19.98 5.37
C SER A 5 -6.07 -18.52 5.59
N VAL A 6 -4.78 -18.30 5.92
CA VAL A 6 -4.20 -16.95 6.17
C VAL A 6 -4.27 -16.02 4.96
N PHE A 7 -4.65 -16.52 3.78
CA PHE A 7 -4.72 -15.73 2.56
C PHE A 7 -6.05 -15.88 1.82
N GLY A 8 -7.20 -15.68 2.49
CA GLY A 8 -8.50 -15.45 1.85
C GLY A 8 -8.63 -14.16 0.99
N MET A 9 -7.47 -13.64 0.54
CA MET A 9 -7.27 -12.60 -0.46
C MET A 9 -6.62 -13.17 -1.74
N GLU A 10 -6.42 -14.50 -1.83
CA GLU A 10 -5.93 -15.19 -3.04
C GLU A 10 -7.02 -15.41 -4.11
N ASP A 11 -8.30 -15.39 -3.74
CA ASP A 11 -9.39 -15.72 -4.67
C ASP A 11 -9.69 -14.64 -5.73
N PHE A 12 -9.17 -13.42 -5.58
CA PHE A 12 -9.39 -12.34 -6.57
C PHE A 12 -8.26 -12.21 -7.61
N ASP A 13 -7.14 -12.90 -7.41
CA ASP A 13 -5.91 -12.80 -8.23
C ASP A 13 -5.38 -14.18 -8.68
N GLU A 14 -6.24 -15.20 -8.76
CA GLU A 14 -5.80 -16.47 -9.32
C GLU A 14 -5.70 -16.35 -10.85
N TRP A 15 -4.47 -16.12 -11.33
CA TRP A 15 -4.13 -16.23 -12.74
C TRP A 15 -4.45 -17.64 -13.24
N ASP A 16 -5.47 -17.75 -14.09
CA ASP A 16 -5.81 -19.00 -14.79
C ASP A 16 -5.10 -19.01 -16.16
N PRO A 17 -4.03 -19.83 -16.33
CA PRO A 17 -3.31 -19.96 -17.60
C PRO A 17 -4.18 -20.46 -18.75
N ALA A 18 -5.35 -21.06 -18.46
CA ALA A 18 -6.28 -21.53 -19.48
C ALA A 18 -7.18 -20.41 -20.03
N ARG A 19 -7.30 -19.28 -19.32
CA ARG A 19 -8.22 -18.18 -19.69
C ARG A 19 -7.49 -16.97 -20.25
N ASN A 20 -6.36 -16.56 -19.68
CA ASN A 20 -5.68 -15.32 -20.04
C ASN A 20 -4.15 -15.46 -20.00
N THR A 21 -3.46 -14.65 -20.78
CA THR A 21 -1.99 -14.56 -20.76
C THR A 21 -1.49 -13.81 -19.53
N LEU A 22 -0.27 -14.14 -19.06
CA LEU A 22 0.40 -13.42 -17.95
C LEU A 22 0.42 -11.90 -18.18
N ALA A 23 0.61 -11.48 -19.44
CA ALA A 23 0.63 -10.06 -19.81
C ALA A 23 -0.72 -9.37 -19.56
N GLU A 24 -1.84 -10.04 -19.85
CA GLU A 24 -3.18 -9.50 -19.60
C GLU A 24 -3.45 -9.34 -18.10
N HIS A 25 -3.00 -10.30 -17.28
CA HIS A 25 -3.12 -10.22 -15.82
C HIS A 25 -2.28 -9.09 -15.23
N VAL A 26 -1.02 -8.98 -15.62
CA VAL A 26 -0.13 -7.89 -15.18
C VAL A 26 -0.71 -6.52 -15.56
N VAL A 27 -1.23 -6.38 -16.78
CA VAL A 27 -1.83 -5.11 -17.24
C VAL A 27 -3.12 -4.80 -16.48
N ALA A 28 -4.00 -5.79 -16.31
CA ALA A 28 -5.25 -5.63 -15.57
C ALA A 28 -4.98 -5.23 -14.10
N GLY A 29 -4.13 -5.97 -13.40
CA GLY A 29 -3.75 -5.70 -12.01
C GLY A 29 -3.06 -4.34 -11.85
N SER A 30 -2.15 -3.99 -12.77
CA SER A 30 -1.49 -2.68 -12.73
C SER A 30 -2.48 -1.53 -12.98
N SER A 31 -3.44 -1.71 -13.89
CA SER A 31 -4.47 -0.70 -14.17
C SER A 31 -5.44 -0.49 -12.99
N ALA A 32 -5.80 -1.58 -12.30
CA ALA A 32 -6.62 -1.55 -11.09
C ALA A 32 -5.88 -0.81 -9.95
N GLY A 33 -4.60 -1.15 -9.72
CA GLY A 33 -3.76 -0.47 -8.74
C GLY A 33 -3.59 1.03 -9.06
N LEU A 34 -3.50 1.40 -10.33
CA LEU A 34 -3.47 2.81 -10.75
C LEU A 34 -4.76 3.55 -10.41
N ALA A 35 -5.91 2.93 -10.70
CA ALA A 35 -7.23 3.51 -10.42
C ALA A 35 -7.45 3.71 -8.91
N GLU A 36 -7.04 2.73 -8.10
CA GLU A 36 -7.06 2.83 -6.63
C GLU A 36 -6.26 4.04 -6.15
N HIS A 37 -5.00 4.17 -6.58
CA HIS A 37 -4.16 5.29 -6.21
C HIS A 37 -4.76 6.62 -6.65
N LEU A 38 -5.31 6.70 -7.87
CA LEU A 38 -5.96 7.90 -8.41
C LEU A 38 -7.11 8.40 -7.53
N ILE A 39 -7.93 7.49 -7.04
CA ILE A 39 -9.07 7.78 -6.16
C ILE A 39 -8.59 8.16 -4.76
N MET A 40 -7.52 7.52 -4.26
CA MET A 40 -7.03 7.71 -2.89
C MET A 40 -6.13 8.95 -2.71
N PHE A 41 -5.49 9.47 -3.77
CA PHE A 41 -4.58 10.63 -3.68
C PHE A 41 -5.07 11.81 -2.84
N PRO A 42 -6.31 12.33 -3.01
CA PRO A 42 -6.75 13.47 -2.20
C PRO A 42 -6.78 13.15 -0.70
N VAL A 43 -7.17 11.92 -0.33
CA VAL A 43 -7.19 11.44 1.05
C VAL A 43 -5.77 11.29 1.58
N ASP A 44 -4.86 10.71 0.79
CA ASP A 44 -3.44 10.57 1.13
C ASP A 44 -2.76 11.91 1.38
N THR A 45 -3.05 12.92 0.54
CA THR A 45 -2.48 14.26 0.69
C THR A 45 -2.93 14.90 2.02
N ILE A 46 -4.20 14.72 2.40
CA ILE A 46 -4.72 15.19 3.69
C ILE A 46 -4.06 14.43 4.85
N LYS A 47 -4.00 13.08 4.78
CA LYS A 47 -3.37 12.23 5.79
C LYS A 47 -1.91 12.63 6.00
N THR A 48 -1.14 12.76 4.93
CA THR A 48 0.29 13.10 4.97
C THR A 48 0.53 14.48 5.58
N ARG A 49 -0.24 15.49 5.18
CA ARG A 49 -0.13 16.84 5.76
C ARG A 49 -0.49 16.89 7.22
N LEU A 50 -1.44 16.07 7.69
CA LEU A 50 -1.78 15.97 9.11
C LEU A 50 -0.69 15.24 9.91
N GLN A 51 -0.20 14.11 9.39
CA GLN A 51 0.79 13.25 10.06
C GLN A 51 2.21 13.85 10.06
N ALA A 52 2.55 14.73 9.12
CA ALA A 52 3.87 15.37 9.05
C ALA A 52 4.04 16.58 9.98
N ARG A 53 2.98 17.13 10.62
CA ARG A 53 3.07 18.35 11.45
C ARG A 53 3.87 18.14 12.74
N PRO A 54 4.97 18.85 13.00
CA PRO A 54 5.79 18.64 14.20
C PRO A 54 4.96 18.71 15.49
N ALA A 55 5.24 17.82 16.45
CA ALA A 55 4.54 17.80 17.74
C ALA A 55 4.67 19.14 18.51
N ALA A 56 5.73 19.92 18.26
CA ALA A 56 5.94 21.23 18.87
C ALA A 56 4.91 22.32 18.49
N CYS A 57 4.13 22.11 17.41
CA CYS A 57 3.04 23.01 17.01
C CYS A 57 1.66 22.60 17.58
N SER A 58 1.59 21.64 18.51
CA SER A 58 0.34 21.22 19.16
C SER A 58 -0.21 22.25 20.16
N SER A 59 0.55 23.30 20.47
CA SER A 59 0.27 24.22 21.59
C SER A 59 -0.62 25.41 21.23
N GLY A 60 -1.18 25.48 20.03
CA GLY A 60 -2.03 26.60 19.63
C GLY A 60 -2.94 26.25 18.47
N CYS A 61 -4.21 26.02 18.78
CA CYS A 61 -5.31 25.68 17.86
C CYS A 61 -5.30 24.21 17.41
N GLU A 62 -6.28 23.45 17.91
CA GLU A 62 -6.71 22.16 17.36
C GLU A 62 -6.90 22.29 15.85
N ALA A 63 -5.89 21.91 15.07
CA ALA A 63 -5.99 21.92 13.64
C ALA A 63 -6.81 20.71 13.19
N SER A 64 -8.12 20.84 13.32
CA SER A 64 -9.11 19.88 12.83
C SER A 64 -8.82 19.51 11.37
N MET A 65 -9.10 18.26 10.99
CA MET A 65 -9.08 17.78 9.60
C MET A 65 -9.78 18.78 8.66
N VAL A 66 -10.87 19.40 9.12
CA VAL A 66 -11.63 20.42 8.41
C VAL A 66 -10.80 21.66 8.08
N HIS A 67 -9.91 22.08 9.00
CA HIS A 67 -9.00 23.20 8.76
C HIS A 67 -7.94 22.85 7.71
N CYS A 68 -7.42 21.61 7.72
CA CYS A 68 -6.48 21.14 6.71
C CYS A 68 -7.14 21.09 5.32
N VAL A 69 -8.35 20.55 5.23
CA VAL A 69 -9.13 20.50 3.97
C VAL A 69 -9.42 21.91 3.45
N ARG A 70 -9.91 22.82 4.30
CA ARG A 70 -10.17 24.22 3.90
C ARG A 70 -8.91 24.93 3.42
N ARG A 71 -7.76 24.67 4.04
CA ARG A 71 -6.47 25.23 3.60
C ARG A 71 -6.04 24.68 2.25
N LEU A 72 -6.17 23.36 2.04
CA LEU A 72 -5.82 22.70 0.79
C LEU A 72 -6.68 23.21 -0.38
N LEU A 73 -7.99 23.40 -0.16
CA LEU A 73 -8.90 23.96 -1.17
C LEU A 73 -8.56 25.41 -1.53
N ARG A 74 -8.06 26.21 -0.58
CA ARG A 74 -7.60 27.60 -0.83
C ARG A 74 -6.28 27.67 -1.60
N GLU A 75 -5.42 26.65 -1.51
CA GLU A 75 -4.20 26.54 -2.32
C GLU A 75 -4.52 26.20 -3.80
N GLY A 76 -5.73 25.72 -4.07
CA GLY A 76 -6.28 25.48 -5.40
C GLY A 76 -6.94 24.10 -5.53
N PRO A 77 -7.89 23.93 -6.47
CA PRO A 77 -8.63 22.67 -6.63
C PRO A 77 -7.74 21.49 -7.04
N CYS A 78 -6.59 21.75 -7.68
CA CYS A 78 -5.61 20.73 -8.06
C CYS A 78 -4.50 20.50 -7.01
N ALA A 79 -4.49 21.25 -5.90
CA ALA A 79 -3.51 21.08 -4.82
C ALA A 79 -3.47 19.66 -4.21
N PRO A 80 -4.60 18.92 -4.07
CA PRO A 80 -4.58 17.54 -3.56
C PRO A 80 -3.82 16.56 -4.46
N TRP A 81 -3.69 16.87 -5.75
CA TRP A 81 -3.00 16.02 -6.73
C TRP A 81 -1.52 16.38 -6.91
N LYS A 82 -0.99 17.38 -6.19
CA LYS A 82 0.44 17.67 -6.22
C LYS A 82 1.24 16.46 -5.73
N GLY A 83 2.14 15.95 -6.58
CA GLY A 83 2.92 14.74 -6.32
C GLY A 83 2.34 13.45 -6.91
N SER A 84 1.12 13.47 -7.46
CA SER A 84 0.49 12.27 -8.05
C SER A 84 1.33 11.65 -9.17
N GLY A 85 1.94 12.48 -10.02
CA GLY A 85 2.79 12.02 -11.13
C GLY A 85 3.98 11.16 -10.69
N THR A 86 4.50 11.33 -9.47
CA THR A 86 5.59 10.46 -8.96
C THR A 86 5.10 9.05 -8.69
N VAL A 87 3.96 8.93 -8.03
CA VAL A 87 3.38 7.63 -7.70
C VAL A 87 2.91 6.93 -8.97
N LEU A 88 2.32 7.64 -9.93
CA LEU A 88 1.92 7.03 -11.20
C LEU A 88 3.13 6.46 -11.96
N LEU A 89 4.27 7.16 -11.95
CA LEU A 89 5.51 6.69 -12.57
C LEU A 89 6.12 5.46 -11.86
N GLY A 90 5.99 5.39 -10.52
CA GLY A 90 6.54 4.31 -9.70
C GLY A 90 5.67 3.06 -9.61
N CYS A 91 4.35 3.26 -9.64
CA CYS A 91 3.36 2.25 -9.37
C CYS A 91 3.34 1.16 -10.45
N MET A 92 3.37 1.54 -11.73
CA MET A 92 3.32 0.59 -12.85
C MET A 92 4.50 -0.40 -12.85
N PRO A 93 5.77 0.03 -12.74
CA PRO A 93 6.91 -0.90 -12.62
C PRO A 93 6.85 -1.77 -11.35
N ALA A 94 6.39 -1.21 -10.24
CA ALA A 94 6.31 -1.93 -8.97
C ALA A 94 5.27 -3.07 -9.03
N HIS A 95 4.07 -2.80 -9.57
CA HIS A 95 3.02 -3.81 -9.75
C HIS A 95 3.43 -4.84 -10.79
N ALA A 96 4.04 -4.44 -11.91
CA ALA A 96 4.54 -5.37 -12.90
C ALA A 96 5.59 -6.32 -12.31
N ALA A 97 6.53 -5.81 -11.50
CA ALA A 97 7.52 -6.63 -10.81
C ALA A 97 6.87 -7.58 -9.80
N TYR A 98 5.89 -7.09 -9.02
CA TYR A 98 5.14 -7.91 -8.05
C TYR A 98 4.49 -9.13 -8.72
N PHE A 99 3.62 -8.89 -9.71
CA PHE A 99 2.88 -9.96 -10.37
C PHE A 99 3.83 -10.92 -11.11
N SER A 100 4.84 -10.40 -11.82
CA SER A 100 5.81 -11.24 -12.53
C SER A 100 6.61 -12.15 -11.59
N ILE A 101 7.06 -11.64 -10.45
CA ILE A 101 7.84 -12.40 -9.47
C ILE A 101 6.96 -13.43 -8.75
N TYR A 102 5.74 -13.03 -8.37
CA TYR A 102 4.76 -13.91 -7.75
C TYR A 102 4.44 -15.11 -8.66
N GLU A 103 4.07 -14.86 -9.92
CA GLU A 103 3.73 -15.90 -10.89
C GLU A 103 4.92 -16.82 -11.18
N SER A 104 6.12 -16.24 -11.36
CA SER A 104 7.35 -17.01 -11.60
C SER A 104 7.68 -17.94 -10.44
N LEU A 105 7.46 -17.50 -9.20
CA LEU A 105 7.71 -18.31 -8.00
C LEU A 105 6.65 -19.38 -7.81
N LYS A 106 5.37 -19.06 -8.05
CA LYS A 106 4.25 -20.02 -7.99
C LYS A 106 4.49 -21.17 -8.96
N LEU A 107 4.91 -20.88 -10.20
CA LEU A 107 5.25 -21.90 -11.21
C LEU A 107 6.45 -22.78 -10.78
N ARG A 108 7.50 -22.18 -10.23
CA ARG A 108 8.68 -22.92 -9.77
C ARG A 108 8.39 -23.81 -8.57
N PHE A 109 7.59 -23.34 -7.61
CA PHE A 109 7.20 -24.14 -6.44
C PHE A 109 6.23 -25.25 -6.80
N GLY A 110 5.28 -25.01 -7.70
CA GLY A 110 4.37 -26.05 -8.21
C GLY A 110 5.13 -27.18 -8.91
N HIS A 111 6.16 -26.87 -9.70
CA HIS A 111 7.00 -27.89 -10.36
C HIS A 111 7.96 -28.60 -9.39
N ALA A 112 8.44 -27.93 -8.33
CA ALA A 112 9.40 -28.50 -7.39
C ALA A 112 8.76 -29.46 -6.37
N LEU A 113 7.51 -29.22 -5.98
CA LEU A 113 6.81 -29.98 -4.93
C LEU A 113 5.74 -30.94 -5.45
N GLY A 114 5.37 -30.86 -6.73
CA GLY A 114 4.29 -31.69 -7.31
C GLY A 114 2.91 -31.44 -6.67
N GLN A 115 2.79 -30.39 -5.86
CA GLN A 115 1.58 -29.91 -5.23
C GLN A 115 1.43 -28.43 -5.58
N PRO A 116 0.44 -28.05 -6.41
CA PRO A 116 0.29 -26.68 -6.89
C PRO A 116 -0.03 -25.67 -5.78
N ASP A 117 -0.58 -26.11 -4.64
CA ASP A 117 -1.23 -25.21 -3.66
C ASP A 117 -0.68 -25.34 -2.23
N HIS A 118 0.63 -25.47 -2.05
CA HIS A 118 1.19 -25.52 -0.69
C HIS A 118 1.19 -24.11 -0.04
N PRO A 119 0.45 -23.87 1.06
CA PRO A 119 0.21 -22.53 1.60
C PRO A 119 1.48 -21.79 2.03
N LEU A 120 2.48 -22.53 2.53
CA LEU A 120 3.79 -21.95 2.87
C LEU A 120 4.58 -21.46 1.64
N CYS A 121 4.41 -22.12 0.49
CA CYS A 121 5.13 -21.76 -0.73
C CYS A 121 4.49 -20.53 -1.39
N SER A 122 3.16 -20.45 -1.39
CA SER A 122 2.43 -19.24 -1.81
C SER A 122 2.78 -18.04 -0.93
N SER A 123 2.79 -18.23 0.40
CA SER A 123 3.18 -17.19 1.36
C SER A 123 4.62 -16.69 1.13
N ALA A 124 5.56 -17.60 0.83
CA ALA A 124 6.94 -17.24 0.52
C ALA A 124 7.06 -16.49 -0.81
N ALA A 125 6.30 -16.90 -1.84
CA ALA A 125 6.25 -16.21 -3.12
C ALA A 125 5.72 -14.78 -2.98
N VAL A 126 4.63 -14.61 -2.23
CA VAL A 126 4.06 -13.30 -1.89
C VAL A 126 5.09 -12.44 -1.16
N ALA A 127 5.74 -12.97 -0.13
CA ALA A 127 6.73 -12.22 0.63
C ALA A 127 7.89 -11.70 -0.24
N ILE A 128 8.41 -12.55 -1.14
CA ILE A 128 9.51 -12.17 -2.05
C ILE A 128 9.02 -11.13 -3.07
N ALA A 129 7.83 -11.33 -3.63
CA ALA A 129 7.22 -10.37 -4.56
C ALA A 129 6.97 -9.01 -3.89
N SER A 130 6.46 -8.99 -2.66
CA SER A 130 6.25 -7.76 -1.88
C SER A 130 7.56 -7.02 -1.60
N VAL A 131 8.64 -7.72 -1.28
CA VAL A 131 9.96 -7.09 -1.09
C VAL A 131 10.44 -6.39 -2.36
N ALA A 132 10.27 -7.03 -3.52
CA ALA A 132 10.64 -6.45 -4.81
C ALA A 132 9.76 -5.24 -5.18
N HIS A 133 8.45 -5.34 -4.94
CA HIS A 133 7.51 -4.23 -5.06
C HIS A 133 7.97 -3.04 -4.21
N ASP A 134 8.19 -3.27 -2.92
CA ASP A 134 8.55 -2.23 -1.97
C ASP A 134 9.92 -1.61 -2.30
N ALA A 135 10.86 -2.38 -2.84
CA ALA A 135 12.17 -1.86 -3.25
C ALA A 135 12.05 -0.83 -4.39
N ILE A 136 11.05 -0.98 -5.27
CA ILE A 136 10.77 -0.04 -6.37
C ILE A 136 9.89 1.12 -5.87
N MET A 137 8.92 0.84 -5.01
CA MET A 137 7.92 1.81 -4.59
C MET A 137 8.44 2.78 -3.50
N THR A 138 9.28 2.30 -2.59
CA THR A 138 9.81 3.10 -1.47
C THR A 138 10.45 4.44 -1.89
N PRO A 139 11.36 4.53 -2.88
CA PRO A 139 11.91 5.81 -3.31
C PRO A 139 10.83 6.76 -3.84
N MET A 140 9.81 6.22 -4.50
CA MET A 140 8.71 6.98 -5.09
C MET A 140 7.77 7.51 -4.00
N ASP A 141 7.53 6.73 -2.95
CA ASP A 141 6.79 7.17 -1.76
C ASP A 141 7.50 8.31 -1.02
N VAL A 142 8.82 8.22 -0.85
CA VAL A 142 9.61 9.29 -0.22
C VAL A 142 9.48 10.58 -1.03
N MET A 143 9.55 10.50 -2.36
CA MET A 143 9.39 11.66 -3.23
C MET A 143 7.96 12.22 -3.20
N LYS A 144 6.94 11.34 -3.24
CA LYS A 144 5.51 11.71 -3.13
C LYS A 144 5.26 12.54 -1.88
N GLN A 145 5.68 12.03 -0.72
CA GLN A 145 5.38 12.68 0.56
C GLN A 145 6.06 14.05 0.67
N ARG A 146 7.32 14.19 0.21
CA ARG A 146 8.02 15.47 0.21
C ARG A 146 7.37 16.51 -0.72
N LEU A 147 6.86 16.07 -1.87
CA LEU A 147 6.12 16.94 -2.80
C LEU A 147 4.74 17.34 -2.24
N GLN A 148 4.03 16.42 -1.57
CA GLN A 148 2.72 16.69 -0.95
C GLN A 148 2.82 17.71 0.19
N LEU A 149 3.98 17.82 0.85
CA LEU A 149 4.28 18.85 1.84
C LEU A 149 4.58 20.23 1.23
N GLY A 150 4.75 20.32 -0.09
CA GLY A 150 4.87 21.60 -0.80
C GLY A 150 6.25 22.25 -0.77
N TYR A 151 7.29 21.54 -0.35
CA TYR A 151 8.66 22.07 -0.31
C TYR A 151 9.33 22.21 -1.69
N HIS A 152 8.86 21.47 -2.70
CA HIS A 152 9.41 21.47 -4.05
C HIS A 152 8.30 21.52 -5.12
N ALA A 153 8.54 22.26 -6.21
CA ALA A 153 7.59 22.37 -7.32
C ALA A 153 7.63 21.17 -8.27
N ASN A 154 8.82 20.57 -8.46
CA ASN A 154 9.04 19.47 -9.40
C ASN A 154 9.65 18.24 -8.74
N VAL A 155 9.33 17.09 -9.33
CA VAL A 155 9.84 15.77 -8.95
C VAL A 155 11.36 15.69 -9.04
N LEU A 156 11.92 16.17 -10.15
CA LEU A 156 13.36 16.13 -10.42
C LEU A 156 14.14 17.04 -9.47
N ASP A 157 13.58 18.21 -9.15
CA ASP A 157 14.19 19.13 -8.19
C ASP A 157 14.22 18.53 -6.78
N CYS A 158 13.10 17.92 -6.36
CA CYS A 158 13.01 17.18 -5.10
C CYS A 158 14.06 16.05 -5.04
N ALA A 159 14.10 15.18 -6.07
CA ALA A 159 15.06 14.06 -6.11
C ALA A 159 16.52 14.55 -6.06
N ARG A 160 16.85 15.60 -6.82
CA ARG A 160 18.20 16.17 -6.84
C ARG A 160 18.60 16.77 -5.50
N GLN A 161 17.66 17.43 -4.82
CA GLN A 161 17.90 18.04 -3.52
C GLN A 161 18.07 16.99 -2.42
N VAL A 162 17.20 15.98 -2.39
CA VAL A 162 17.32 14.83 -1.47
C VAL A 162 18.66 14.12 -1.68
N TRP A 163 19.03 13.86 -2.93
CA TRP A 163 20.31 13.23 -3.24
C TRP A 163 21.51 14.04 -2.74
N ARG A 164 21.50 15.35 -2.93
CA ARG A 164 22.61 16.22 -2.51
C ARG A 164 22.67 16.47 -1.01
N ALA A 165 21.52 16.57 -0.36
CA ALA A 165 21.43 16.91 1.07
C ALA A 165 21.58 15.68 1.98
N GLU A 166 20.98 14.55 1.59
CA GLU A 166 20.84 13.38 2.47
C GLU A 166 21.44 12.09 1.85
N GLY A 167 21.74 12.11 0.54
CA GLY A 167 22.32 10.98 -0.17
C GLY A 167 21.33 9.85 -0.49
N PHE A 168 21.86 8.76 -1.03
CA PHE A 168 21.07 7.60 -1.48
C PHE A 168 20.26 6.93 -0.36
N ARG A 169 20.80 6.92 0.87
CA ARG A 169 20.15 6.27 2.02
C ARG A 169 18.81 6.91 2.39
N ALA A 170 18.58 8.17 2.02
CA ALA A 170 17.33 8.87 2.28
C ALA A 170 16.13 8.21 1.57
N PHE A 171 16.34 7.67 0.37
CA PHE A 171 15.30 7.04 -0.43
C PHE A 171 14.83 5.70 0.14
N TYR A 172 15.67 5.01 0.90
CA TYR A 172 15.37 3.68 1.48
C TYR A 172 15.22 3.69 3.00
N ARG A 173 15.18 4.88 3.62
CA ARG A 173 15.11 5.02 5.08
C ARG A 173 13.87 4.36 5.69
N SER A 174 12.75 4.36 4.96
CA SER A 174 11.49 3.73 5.37
C SER A 174 11.34 2.26 4.96
N PHE A 175 12.32 1.69 4.27
CA PHE A 175 12.21 0.33 3.72
C PHE A 175 12.04 -0.70 4.84
N GLY A 176 12.91 -0.69 5.85
CA GLY A 176 12.81 -1.61 6.99
C GLY A 176 11.51 -1.45 7.80
N VAL A 177 11.01 -0.22 7.93
CA VAL A 177 9.73 0.04 8.61
C VAL A 177 8.55 -0.48 7.79
N THR A 178 8.61 -0.36 6.46
CA THR A 178 7.57 -0.85 5.56
C THR A 178 7.48 -2.37 5.63
N LEU A 179 8.62 -3.07 5.56
CA LEU A 179 8.65 -4.53 5.71
C LEU A 179 8.11 -5.00 7.07
N LEU A 180 8.47 -4.28 8.14
CA LEU A 180 7.97 -4.59 9.48
C LEU A 180 6.46 -4.34 9.62
N MET A 181 5.89 -3.39 8.87
CA MET A 181 4.45 -3.09 8.87
C MET A 181 3.62 -4.10 8.08
N ASN A 182 4.17 -4.68 7.02
CA ASN A 182 3.42 -5.58 6.14
C ASN A 182 2.94 -6.84 6.89
N VAL A 183 3.77 -7.39 7.78
CA VAL A 183 3.45 -8.64 8.50
C VAL A 183 2.27 -8.47 9.48
N PRO A 184 2.26 -7.49 10.40
CA PRO A 184 1.12 -7.23 11.26
C PRO A 184 -0.14 -6.85 10.48
N TYR A 185 -0.01 -6.05 9.41
CA TYR A 185 -1.13 -5.63 8.60
C TYR A 185 -1.85 -6.83 7.96
N ALA A 186 -1.07 -7.70 7.31
CA ALA A 186 -1.61 -8.91 6.68
C ALA A 186 -2.25 -9.85 7.72
N ALA A 187 -1.58 -10.06 8.86
CA ALA A 187 -2.09 -10.92 9.92
C ALA A 187 -3.43 -10.43 10.51
N VAL A 188 -3.54 -9.14 10.82
CA VAL A 188 -4.76 -8.56 11.40
C VAL A 188 -5.88 -8.53 10.37
N MET A 189 -5.59 -8.12 9.13
CA MET A 189 -6.60 -8.08 8.06
C MET A 189 -7.14 -9.48 7.78
N GLY A 190 -6.26 -10.46 7.55
CA GLY A 190 -6.65 -11.84 7.25
C GLY A 190 -7.49 -12.46 8.37
N GLY A 191 -6.99 -12.41 9.61
CA GLY A 191 -7.71 -12.97 10.76
C GLY A 191 -9.05 -12.29 11.02
N THR A 192 -9.13 -10.97 10.85
CA THR A 192 -10.39 -10.23 11.05
C THR A 192 -11.38 -10.49 9.91
N ASN A 193 -10.91 -10.59 8.67
CA ASN A 193 -11.75 -10.87 7.51
C ASN A 193 -12.39 -12.27 7.62
N GLU A 194 -11.63 -13.28 8.02
CA GLU A 194 -12.14 -14.63 8.25
C GLU A 194 -13.18 -14.65 9.38
N ALA A 195 -12.90 -13.98 10.50
CA ALA A 195 -13.85 -13.84 11.60
C ALA A 195 -15.15 -13.13 11.16
N LEU A 196 -15.06 -12.03 10.40
CA LEU A 196 -16.24 -11.32 9.90
C LEU A 196 -17.03 -12.15 8.89
N ARG A 197 -16.37 -12.89 8.00
CA ARG A 197 -17.06 -13.79 7.05
C ARG A 197 -17.84 -14.88 7.77
N HIS A 198 -17.26 -15.48 8.82
CA HIS A 198 -17.96 -16.47 9.65
C HIS A 198 -19.18 -15.90 10.39
N LEU A 199 -19.15 -14.60 10.76
CA LEU A 199 -20.27 -13.93 11.42
C LEU A 199 -21.37 -13.48 10.45
N LEU A 200 -21.01 -13.02 9.25
CA LEU A 200 -21.94 -12.46 8.26
C LEU A 200 -22.58 -13.53 7.35
N ALA A 201 -21.92 -14.66 7.15
CA ALA A 201 -22.43 -15.79 6.37
C ALA A 201 -22.26 -17.12 7.15
N PRO A 202 -23.07 -17.36 8.20
CA PRO A 202 -23.06 -18.64 8.89
C PRO A 202 -23.44 -19.78 7.92
N HIS A 203 -22.60 -20.82 7.90
CA HIS A 203 -22.67 -22.06 7.13
C HIS A 203 -23.97 -22.29 6.32
N GLY A 204 -23.91 -22.08 5.01
CA GLY A 204 -24.95 -22.52 4.06
C GLY A 204 -25.55 -21.46 3.14
N THR A 205 -25.13 -20.19 3.22
CA THR A 205 -25.57 -19.14 2.30
C THR A 205 -24.43 -18.76 1.36
N ASP A 206 -24.65 -18.76 0.04
CA ASP A 206 -23.67 -18.28 -0.93
C ASP A 206 -23.25 -16.84 -0.57
N ALA A 207 -21.96 -16.64 -0.35
CA ALA A 207 -21.41 -15.35 0.06
C ALA A 207 -21.68 -14.32 -1.05
N THR A 208 -22.63 -13.42 -0.81
CA THR A 208 -22.96 -12.34 -1.74
C THR A 208 -21.78 -11.38 -1.84
N THR A 209 -21.58 -10.73 -2.99
CA THR A 209 -20.54 -9.71 -3.19
C THR A 209 -20.53 -8.65 -2.08
N SER A 210 -21.70 -8.26 -1.56
CA SER A 210 -21.83 -7.35 -0.43
C SER A 210 -21.21 -7.87 0.86
N THR A 211 -21.26 -9.18 1.13
CA THR A 211 -20.64 -9.81 2.30
C THR A 211 -19.12 -9.72 2.23
N TYR A 212 -18.55 -9.98 1.05
CA TYR A 212 -17.11 -9.82 0.84
C TYR A 212 -16.66 -8.36 1.00
N LEU A 213 -17.45 -7.43 0.45
CA LEU A 213 -17.16 -6.00 0.58
C LEU A 213 -17.25 -5.52 2.03
N LEU A 214 -18.27 -5.96 2.78
CA LEU A 214 -18.44 -5.59 4.19
C LEU A 214 -17.37 -6.22 5.09
N ALA A 215 -17.03 -7.48 4.87
CA ALA A 215 -15.96 -8.16 5.60
C ALA A 215 -14.58 -7.54 5.30
N GLY A 216 -14.32 -7.21 4.03
CA GLY A 216 -13.11 -6.51 3.60
C GLY A 216 -13.03 -5.09 4.19
N ALA A 217 -14.11 -4.32 4.12
CA ALA A 217 -14.15 -2.98 4.71
C ALA A 217 -13.99 -3.00 6.23
N GLY A 218 -14.69 -3.91 6.92
CA GLY A 218 -14.61 -4.05 8.38
C GLY A 218 -13.22 -4.49 8.85
N SER A 219 -12.64 -5.50 8.19
CA SER A 219 -11.26 -5.94 8.49
C SER A 219 -10.22 -4.86 8.18
N GLY A 220 -10.40 -4.07 7.12
CA GLY A 220 -9.56 -2.92 6.81
C GLY A 220 -9.58 -1.84 7.89
N VAL A 221 -10.75 -1.54 8.47
CA VAL A 221 -10.87 -0.58 9.58
C VAL A 221 -10.14 -1.09 10.82
N VAL A 222 -10.30 -2.37 11.17
CA VAL A 222 -9.61 -2.98 12.31
C VAL A 222 -8.10 -3.04 12.07
N ALA A 223 -7.66 -3.44 10.89
CA ALA A 223 -6.24 -3.42 10.54
C ALA A 223 -5.66 -2.00 10.67
N ALA A 224 -6.35 -1.00 10.14
CA ALA A 224 -5.93 0.39 10.21
C ALA A 224 -5.80 0.90 11.66
N THR A 225 -6.70 0.55 12.58
CA THR A 225 -6.58 1.00 13.99
C THR A 225 -5.33 0.45 14.66
N PHE A 226 -4.97 -0.80 14.38
CA PHE A 226 -3.74 -1.42 14.90
C PHE A 226 -2.46 -0.91 14.21
N THR A 227 -2.52 -0.59 12.92
CA THR A 227 -1.33 -0.16 12.15
C THR A 227 -1.12 1.35 12.11
N ASN A 228 -2.15 2.15 12.42
CA ASN A 228 -2.08 3.61 12.51
C ASN A 228 -0.86 4.17 13.28
N PRO A 229 -0.44 3.65 14.45
CA PRO A 229 0.76 4.16 15.13
C PRO A 229 2.03 3.95 14.30
N LEU A 230 2.15 2.81 13.60
CA LEU A 230 3.31 2.51 12.75
C LEU A 230 3.30 3.37 11.47
N ASP A 231 2.13 3.61 10.89
CA ASP A 231 1.94 4.53 9.77
C ASP A 231 2.45 5.94 10.11
N VAL A 232 2.14 6.43 11.32
CA VAL A 232 2.64 7.73 11.77
C VAL A 232 4.17 7.72 11.86
N VAL A 233 4.79 6.67 12.39
CA VAL A 233 6.25 6.54 12.45
C VAL A 233 6.87 6.53 11.04
N LYS A 234 6.28 5.79 10.11
CA LYS A 234 6.70 5.74 8.70
C LYS A 234 6.66 7.14 8.07
N THR A 235 5.51 7.83 8.16
CA THR A 235 5.34 9.19 7.62
C THR A 235 6.33 10.19 8.27
N ARG A 236 6.56 10.10 9.57
CA ARG A 236 7.55 10.94 10.26
C ARG A 236 8.96 10.71 9.76
N LEU A 237 9.39 9.46 9.64
CA LEU A 237 10.74 9.11 9.17
C LEU A 237 10.99 9.58 7.74
N GLN A 238 9.97 9.50 6.89
CA GLN A 238 10.04 9.96 5.49
C GLN A 238 10.05 11.49 5.35
N THR A 239 9.60 12.23 6.38
CA THR A 239 9.44 13.70 6.37
C THR A 239 10.38 14.46 7.32
N GLN A 240 11.16 13.75 8.15
CA GLN A 240 11.96 14.29 9.26
C GLN A 240 13.06 15.32 8.89
N HIS A 241 13.45 15.46 7.62
CA HIS A 241 14.54 16.36 7.18
C HIS A 241 14.07 17.45 6.20
N CYS A 242 12.75 17.63 6.05
CA CYS A 242 12.18 18.74 5.29
C CYS A 242 11.94 20.00 6.15
N ALA A 243 12.28 19.98 7.43
CA ALA A 243 12.16 21.11 8.36
C ALA A 243 13.53 21.75 8.62
#